data_AF-A0AB37D2Z1-F1
#
_entry.id   AF-A0AB37D2Z1-F1
#
_cell.length_a   1.000
_cell.length_b   1.000
_cell.length_c   1.000
_cell.angle_alpha   90.00
_cell.angle_beta   90.00
_cell.angle_gamma   90.00
#
_symmetry.space_group_name_H-M   'P 1'
#
loop_
_entity.id
_entity.type
_entity.pdbx_description
1 polymer ?
#
loop_
_entity_poly.entity_id
_entity_poly.type
_entity_poly.pdbx_seq_one_letter_code
_entity_poly.pdbx_strand_id
1 'polypeptide(L)'
;MKKINILSMLAVIFGLVLFGCSQNNEETVSNTSISTETSTSGEINQSTESQSLAETSESVTTETTTSRSTESSSDGKQEEQETILVRKYSEEEKDELQQAFLDWAIPRAEEGGMAVTDTYFDHGASGSGDWFAETEDGEIQVQQQSTQEELPGYDAYDIHALKGVVFYVSTSGVTGYDEEPGETHGGVGGGRDYGGQADDDYPIHKYLLGDNGVVYELIGSVEELRAYQAGFGLYNDDGRTKDIEADYTFKVSNDTDAQKAWQEILQDYQK
;
A
#
# COMPACT_ATOMS: atom_id res chain seq x y z
N MET A 1 -30.07 -46.41 -39.40
CA MET A 1 -29.76 -45.22 -40.23
C MET A 1 -28.29 -44.89 -40.00
N LYS A 2 -27.52 -44.73 -41.08
CA LYS A 2 -26.05 -44.66 -41.10
C LYS A 2 -25.56 -43.30 -40.60
N LYS A 3 -24.56 -43.30 -39.70
CA LYS A 3 -23.76 -42.11 -39.38
C LYS A 3 -22.66 -42.00 -40.45
N ILE A 4 -22.62 -40.88 -41.16
CA ILE A 4 -21.60 -40.55 -42.16
C ILE A 4 -20.68 -39.51 -41.52
N ASN A 5 -19.39 -39.83 -41.47
CA ASN A 5 -18.31 -38.92 -41.10
C ASN A 5 -18.08 -37.90 -42.24
N ILE A 6 -17.87 -36.63 -41.90
CA ILE A 6 -17.29 -35.65 -42.81
C ILE A 6 -16.08 -35.02 -42.13
N LEU A 7 -14.92 -35.35 -42.70
CA LEU A 7 -13.64 -34.70 -42.52
C LEU A 7 -13.54 -33.62 -43.60
N SER A 8 -13.19 -32.38 -43.25
CA SER A 8 -12.61 -31.45 -44.23
C SER A 8 -11.58 -30.53 -43.60
N MET A 9 -10.36 -30.86 -43.99
CA MET A 9 -9.12 -30.12 -44.00
C MET A 9 -9.31 -28.74 -44.65
N LEU A 10 -8.82 -27.67 -44.01
CA LEU A 10 -8.69 -26.36 -44.64
C LEU A 10 -7.28 -25.84 -44.41
N ALA A 11 -6.59 -25.63 -45.51
CA ALA A 11 -5.22 -25.16 -45.58
C ALA A 11 -5.19 -23.87 -46.41
N VAL A 12 -4.47 -22.87 -45.88
CA VAL A 12 -3.45 -22.07 -46.60
C VAL A 12 -3.88 -20.76 -47.34
N ILE A 13 -3.26 -19.67 -46.83
CA ILE A 13 -2.71 -18.44 -47.45
C ILE A 13 -3.64 -17.25 -47.78
N PHE A 14 -3.30 -16.09 -47.19
CA PHE A 14 -3.04 -14.76 -47.80
C PHE A 14 -2.49 -13.88 -46.65
N GLY A 15 -1.35 -13.19 -46.67
CA GLY A 15 -0.63 -12.55 -47.76
C GLY A 15 -0.88 -11.03 -47.73
N LEU A 16 -0.26 -10.29 -46.79
CA LEU A 16 -0.20 -8.83 -46.86
C LEU A 16 1.26 -8.36 -46.79
N VAL A 17 1.65 -7.72 -47.88
CA VAL A 17 2.95 -7.13 -48.16
C VAL A 17 2.92 -5.68 -47.65
N LEU A 18 3.87 -5.29 -46.80
CA LEU A 18 4.16 -3.89 -46.51
C LEU A 18 5.31 -3.43 -47.41
N PHE A 19 5.01 -2.54 -48.34
CA PHE A 19 5.98 -1.70 -49.05
C PHE A 19 6.14 -0.39 -48.27
N GLY A 20 7.38 0.03 -48.01
CA GLY A 20 7.69 1.29 -47.33
C GLY A 20 9.17 1.70 -47.45
N CYS A 21 9.53 2.16 -48.65
CA CYS A 21 10.62 3.03 -49.09
C CYS A 21 12.02 3.04 -48.43
N SER A 22 13.00 2.72 -49.29
CA SER A 22 14.45 2.93 -49.21
C SER A 22 14.86 4.40 -49.33
N GLN A 23 16.01 4.71 -48.72
CA GLN A 23 16.83 5.93 -48.82
C GLN A 23 17.23 6.30 -50.26
N ASN A 24 17.43 7.61 -50.51
CA ASN A 24 18.73 8.12 -50.95
C ASN A 24 18.88 9.65 -50.81
N ASN A 25 20.12 10.03 -50.50
CA ASN A 25 20.72 11.33 -50.24
C ASN A 25 20.60 12.35 -51.40
N GLU A 26 20.62 13.63 -51.02
CA GLU A 26 21.50 14.63 -51.66
C GLU A 26 22.01 15.64 -50.62
N GLU A 27 23.30 15.95 -50.72
CA GLU A 27 24.07 16.83 -49.84
C GLU A 27 23.76 18.31 -50.12
N THR A 28 23.84 19.16 -49.09
CA THR A 28 24.37 20.52 -49.26
C THR A 28 25.18 20.94 -48.05
N VAL A 29 26.41 21.33 -48.35
CA VAL A 29 27.51 21.73 -47.47
C VAL A 29 27.23 23.08 -46.80
N SER A 30 27.52 23.20 -45.51
CA SER A 30 28.03 24.46 -44.95
C SER A 30 28.98 24.17 -43.79
N ASN A 31 30.25 24.50 -44.02
CA ASN A 31 31.35 24.43 -43.06
C ASN A 31 31.25 25.60 -42.08
N THR A 32 31.40 25.34 -40.78
CA THR A 32 32.15 26.22 -39.88
C THR A 32 32.71 25.37 -38.75
N SER A 33 34.01 25.15 -38.81
CA SER A 33 34.85 24.60 -37.77
C SER A 33 35.70 25.72 -37.18
N ILE A 34 35.62 25.91 -35.86
CA ILE A 34 36.71 26.47 -35.04
C ILE A 34 36.80 25.62 -33.78
N SER A 35 37.90 24.86 -33.70
CA SER A 35 38.47 24.31 -32.47
C SER A 35 39.45 25.33 -31.90
N THR A 36 39.61 25.43 -30.58
CA THR A 36 40.94 25.22 -29.90
C THR A 36 40.88 25.28 -28.36
N GLU A 37 41.33 24.17 -27.77
CA GLU A 37 42.26 23.95 -26.64
C GLU A 37 41.93 24.32 -25.18
N THR A 38 41.86 23.25 -24.37
CA THR A 38 42.65 22.91 -23.18
C THR A 38 43.48 24.01 -22.48
N SER A 39 43.29 24.13 -21.16
CA SER A 39 44.36 24.47 -20.21
C SER A 39 44.12 23.82 -18.85
N THR A 40 45.11 23.03 -18.43
CA THR A 40 45.32 22.47 -17.09
C THR A 40 46.17 23.44 -16.27
N SER A 41 45.79 23.67 -15.00
CA SER A 41 46.64 23.77 -13.78
C SER A 41 45.73 24.23 -12.63
N GLY A 42 45.60 23.51 -11.50
CA GLY A 42 46.47 23.62 -10.33
C GLY A 42 46.10 24.87 -9.50
N GLU A 43 45.83 24.87 -8.19
CA GLU A 43 46.09 23.92 -7.11
C GLU A 43 45.40 24.47 -5.83
N ILE A 44 45.07 23.58 -4.88
CA ILE A 44 44.91 23.73 -3.41
C ILE A 44 44.10 24.89 -2.81
N ASN A 45 43.10 24.51 -2.00
CA ASN A 45 43.09 24.99 -0.61
C ASN A 45 42.73 23.88 0.38
N GLN A 46 43.63 23.75 1.33
CA GLN A 46 43.74 22.79 2.41
C GLN A 46 42.84 23.24 3.57
N SER A 47 42.11 22.31 4.19
CA SER A 47 41.64 22.47 5.57
C SER A 47 41.75 21.14 6.28
N THR A 48 42.45 21.22 7.41
CA THR A 48 42.86 20.15 8.31
C THR A 48 41.85 20.02 9.46
N GLU A 49 41.94 18.89 10.16
CA GLU A 49 41.33 18.50 11.45
C GLU A 49 40.10 17.60 11.32
N SER A 50 39.95 16.47 12.03
CA SER A 50 40.82 15.76 12.96
C SER A 50 40.24 14.35 13.19
N GLN A 51 41.13 13.42 13.51
CA GLN A 51 40.83 12.04 13.92
C GLN A 51 40.10 11.95 15.26
N SER A 52 39.25 10.94 15.45
CA SER A 52 39.28 9.95 16.56
C SER A 52 38.02 9.07 16.45
N LEU A 53 38.18 7.77 16.16
CA LEU A 53 38.32 6.62 17.06
C LEU A 53 37.00 5.85 17.16
N ALA A 54 37.05 4.63 16.63
CA ALA A 54 36.08 3.58 16.82
C ALA A 54 36.17 3.02 18.25
N GLU A 55 35.03 2.56 18.79
CA GLU A 55 34.99 1.37 19.65
C GLU A 55 33.67 0.61 19.43
N THR A 56 33.85 -0.65 19.03
CA THR A 56 32.89 -1.76 19.03
C THR A 56 32.58 -2.20 20.46
N SER A 57 31.34 -2.59 20.75
CA SER A 57 31.01 -3.85 21.46
C SER A 57 29.49 -4.10 21.51
N GLU A 58 29.16 -5.36 21.25
CA GLU A 58 27.82 -5.94 21.17
C GLU A 58 27.26 -6.38 22.54
N SER A 59 25.92 -6.34 22.63
CA SER A 59 25.00 -7.38 23.12
C SER A 59 24.60 -7.57 24.61
N VAL A 60 23.32 -7.93 24.71
CA VAL A 60 22.56 -8.71 25.72
C VAL A 60 21.78 -7.97 26.82
N THR A 61 20.49 -7.78 26.49
CA THR A 61 19.28 -8.20 27.21
C THR A 61 19.20 -7.96 28.73
N THR A 62 18.33 -7.02 29.12
CA THR A 62 17.67 -7.06 30.44
C THR A 62 16.18 -6.80 30.28
N GLU A 63 15.39 -7.82 30.61
CA GLU A 63 13.96 -7.75 30.84
C GLU A 63 13.66 -6.61 31.82
N THR A 64 12.74 -5.71 31.45
CA THR A 64 12.21 -4.72 32.39
C THR A 64 10.73 -4.98 32.60
N THR A 65 10.44 -5.85 33.56
CA THR A 65 9.16 -5.88 34.28
C THR A 65 9.21 -4.81 35.36
N THR A 66 8.42 -3.74 35.24
CA THR A 66 8.01 -2.84 36.33
C THR A 66 6.85 -2.02 35.79
N SER A 67 5.63 -2.20 36.30
CA SER A 67 5.22 -1.40 37.46
C SER A 67 4.20 -2.11 38.33
N ARG A 68 4.62 -2.37 39.57
CA ARG A 68 3.76 -2.68 40.71
C ARG A 68 3.30 -1.36 41.34
N SER A 69 2.01 -1.06 41.23
CA SER A 69 1.31 -0.13 42.13
C SER A 69 0.23 -0.91 42.85
N THR A 70 0.39 -1.07 44.17
CA THR A 70 -0.57 -1.73 45.06
C THR A 70 -1.61 -0.73 45.57
N GLU A 71 -2.87 -1.13 45.38
CA GLU A 71 -4.07 -0.95 46.21
C GLU A 71 -4.67 0.46 46.42
N SER A 72 -5.86 0.64 45.84
CA SER A 72 -7.06 0.90 46.64
C SER A 72 -8.31 0.36 45.93
N SER A 73 -9.12 -0.38 46.67
CA SER A 73 -10.27 -1.15 46.21
C SER A 73 -11.41 -0.28 45.65
N SER A 74 -11.94 -0.65 44.48
CA SER A 74 -13.36 -0.52 44.17
C SER A 74 -13.78 -1.67 43.26
N ASP A 75 -14.76 -2.43 43.74
CA ASP A 75 -15.35 -3.61 43.13
C ASP A 75 -15.97 -3.24 41.77
N GLY A 76 -15.31 -3.67 40.70
CA GLY A 76 -15.80 -3.59 39.34
C GLY A 76 -15.25 -4.79 38.59
N LYS A 77 -16.13 -5.63 38.03
CA LYS A 77 -15.72 -6.62 37.05
C LYS A 77 -15.10 -5.86 35.87
N GLN A 78 -13.78 -5.73 35.87
CA GLN A 78 -13.04 -5.52 34.64
C GLN A 78 -13.15 -6.84 33.90
N GLU A 79 -13.86 -6.85 32.77
CA GLU A 79 -13.55 -7.84 31.74
C GLU A 79 -12.06 -7.68 31.46
N GLU A 80 -11.29 -8.74 31.73
CA GLU A 80 -9.91 -8.84 31.30
C GLU A 80 -9.96 -8.70 29.78
N GLN A 81 -9.56 -7.54 29.26
CA GLN A 81 -9.48 -7.34 27.83
C GLN A 81 -8.42 -8.32 27.34
N GLU A 82 -8.86 -9.42 26.70
CA GLU A 82 -7.92 -10.41 26.18
C GLU A 82 -6.98 -9.69 25.22
N THR A 83 -5.69 -9.86 25.46
CA THR A 83 -4.64 -9.21 24.68
C THR A 83 -4.66 -9.78 23.26
N ILE A 84 -4.79 -8.92 22.25
CA ILE A 84 -4.63 -9.32 20.84
C ILE A 84 -3.23 -9.90 20.65
N LEU A 85 -3.16 -11.15 20.21
CA LEU A 85 -1.89 -11.79 19.90
C LEU A 85 -1.53 -11.52 18.45
N VAL A 86 -0.46 -10.79 18.21
CA VAL A 86 0.09 -10.61 16.85
C VAL A 86 0.52 -11.99 16.32
N ARG A 87 0.03 -12.33 15.13
CA ARG A 87 0.38 -13.58 14.43
C ARG A 87 0.27 -13.40 12.92
N LYS A 88 0.83 -14.35 12.18
CA LYS A 88 0.61 -14.44 10.74
C LYS A 88 -0.78 -15.00 10.44
N TYR A 89 -1.48 -14.32 9.52
CA TYR A 89 -2.77 -14.71 8.98
C TYR A 89 -2.62 -15.20 7.53
N SER A 90 -3.38 -16.22 7.13
CA SER A 90 -3.53 -16.57 5.72
C SER A 90 -4.34 -15.51 4.97
N GLU A 91 -4.27 -15.49 3.65
CA GLU A 91 -5.06 -14.54 2.85
C GLU A 91 -6.56 -14.79 3.01
N GLU A 92 -6.98 -16.05 3.13
CA GLU A 92 -8.37 -16.40 3.43
C GLU A 92 -8.82 -15.88 4.80
N GLU A 93 -7.97 -15.98 5.83
CA GLU A 93 -8.27 -15.43 7.15
C GLU A 93 -8.39 -13.89 7.08
N LYS A 94 -7.51 -13.23 6.32
CA LYS A 94 -7.57 -11.77 6.11
C LYS A 94 -8.86 -11.34 5.40
N ASP A 95 -9.30 -12.09 4.39
CA ASP A 95 -10.55 -11.81 3.66
C ASP A 95 -11.77 -11.98 4.59
N GLU A 96 -11.81 -13.03 5.42
CA GLU A 96 -12.88 -13.23 6.41
C GLU A 96 -12.92 -12.11 7.45
N LEU A 97 -11.76 -11.68 7.95
CA LEU A 97 -11.65 -10.58 8.91
C LEU A 97 -12.08 -9.23 8.30
N GLN A 98 -11.70 -8.98 7.04
CA GLN A 98 -12.15 -7.78 6.32
C GLN A 98 -13.65 -7.78 6.12
N GLN A 99 -14.24 -8.91 5.72
CA GLN A 99 -15.68 -9.02 5.56
C GLN A 99 -16.40 -8.76 6.88
N ALA A 100 -15.91 -9.30 8.00
CA ALA A 100 -16.49 -9.05 9.32
C ALA A 100 -16.44 -7.56 9.70
N PHE A 101 -15.34 -6.87 9.41
CA PHE A 101 -15.23 -5.43 9.66
C PHE A 101 -16.09 -4.60 8.70
N LEU A 102 -16.17 -5.00 7.43
CA LEU A 102 -17.02 -4.37 6.42
C LEU A 102 -18.50 -4.49 6.80
N ASP A 103 -18.95 -5.67 7.22
CA ASP A 103 -20.32 -5.90 7.70
C ASP A 103 -20.67 -4.99 8.89
N TRP A 104 -19.69 -4.72 9.76
CA TRP A 104 -19.83 -3.76 10.84
C TRP A 104 -19.90 -2.29 10.35
N ALA A 105 -19.14 -1.97 9.30
CA ALA A 105 -19.00 -0.62 8.73
C ALA A 105 -20.20 -0.20 7.86
N ILE A 106 -20.78 -1.12 7.09
CA ILE A 106 -21.89 -0.84 6.15
C ILE A 106 -23.06 -0.08 6.80
N PRO A 107 -23.70 -0.57 7.88
CA PRO A 107 -24.85 0.14 8.45
C PRO A 107 -24.48 1.53 9.01
N ARG A 108 -23.22 1.74 9.41
CA ARG A 108 -22.72 3.05 9.87
C ARG A 108 -22.51 4.00 8.71
N ALA A 109 -22.00 3.51 7.59
CA ALA A 109 -21.89 4.27 6.35
C ALA A 109 -23.29 4.69 5.86
N GLU A 110 -24.27 3.78 5.88
CA GLU A 110 -25.68 4.10 5.57
C GLU A 110 -26.25 5.20 6.47
N GLU A 111 -26.07 5.08 7.79
CA GLU A 111 -26.55 6.08 8.76
C GLU A 111 -25.85 7.44 8.59
N GLY A 112 -24.56 7.42 8.27
CA GLY A 112 -23.74 8.62 8.04
C GLY A 112 -23.93 9.25 6.65
N GLY A 113 -24.69 8.63 5.75
CA GLY A 113 -24.84 9.10 4.37
C GLY A 113 -23.56 8.96 3.54
N MET A 114 -22.72 7.98 3.87
CA MET A 114 -21.45 7.68 3.19
C MET A 114 -21.52 6.33 2.49
N ALA A 115 -20.72 6.18 1.44
CA ALA A 115 -20.34 4.88 0.88
C ALA A 115 -19.18 4.31 1.70
N VAL A 116 -19.09 2.98 1.77
CA VAL A 116 -17.93 2.24 2.25
C VAL A 116 -17.56 1.14 1.25
N THR A 117 -16.28 0.95 1.01
CA THR A 117 -15.76 -0.13 0.16
C THR A 117 -14.60 -0.86 0.83
N ASP A 118 -14.43 -2.13 0.48
CA ASP A 118 -13.30 -2.98 0.87
C ASP A 118 -12.08 -2.79 -0.05
N THR A 119 -12.24 -2.05 -1.15
CA THR A 119 -11.16 -1.76 -2.09
C THR A 119 -10.29 -0.62 -1.54
N TYR A 120 -9.48 -0.91 -0.52
CA TYR A 120 -8.68 0.09 0.21
C TYR A 120 -7.31 0.38 -0.39
N PHE A 121 -6.81 -0.57 -1.16
CA PHE A 121 -5.48 -0.54 -1.75
C PHE A 121 -5.49 -1.32 -3.06
N ASP A 122 -4.82 -0.76 -4.06
CA ASP A 122 -4.56 -1.37 -5.35
C ASP A 122 -3.40 -0.64 -6.01
N HIS A 123 -2.72 -1.32 -6.91
CA HIS A 123 -1.61 -0.75 -7.64
C HIS A 123 -1.49 -1.38 -9.03
N GLY A 124 -0.84 -0.67 -9.94
CA GLY A 124 -0.42 -1.22 -11.22
C GLY A 124 0.70 -2.25 -11.09
N ALA A 125 1.34 -2.59 -12.20
CA ALA A 125 2.53 -3.43 -12.17
C ALA A 125 3.63 -2.79 -11.28
N SER A 126 4.15 -3.57 -10.33
CA SER A 126 5.26 -3.20 -9.44
C SER A 126 6.37 -4.25 -9.49
N GLY A 127 7.51 -3.93 -8.87
CA GLY A 127 8.66 -4.81 -8.72
C GLY A 127 8.46 -5.92 -7.69
N SER A 128 9.54 -6.46 -7.12
CA SER A 128 9.49 -7.51 -6.10
C SER A 128 9.43 -6.99 -4.66
N GLY A 129 9.62 -5.69 -4.43
CA GLY A 129 9.58 -5.10 -3.10
C GLY A 129 8.18 -4.95 -2.53
N ASP A 130 8.11 -4.90 -1.21
CA ASP A 130 6.83 -4.86 -0.48
C ASP A 130 6.21 -3.46 -0.50
N TRP A 131 4.89 -3.45 -0.48
CA TRP A 131 4.11 -2.25 -0.20
C TRP A 131 3.94 -2.09 1.30
N PHE A 132 4.09 -0.85 1.76
CA PHE A 132 3.98 -0.49 3.16
C PHE A 132 3.17 0.79 3.34
N ALA A 133 2.72 1.06 4.56
CA ALA A 133 2.28 2.39 4.97
C ALA A 133 3.13 2.89 6.14
N GLU A 134 3.30 4.20 6.23
CA GLU A 134 3.86 4.83 7.42
C GLU A 134 2.75 5.02 8.45
N THR A 135 2.95 4.57 9.68
CA THR A 135 2.04 4.85 10.81
C THR A 135 2.80 5.54 11.94
N GLU A 136 2.08 6.05 12.94
CA GLU A 136 2.75 6.58 14.14
C GLU A 136 3.39 5.52 15.03
N ASP A 137 3.05 4.25 14.82
CA ASP A 137 3.61 3.10 15.55
C ASP A 137 4.71 2.37 14.74
N GLY A 138 5.07 2.88 13.56
CA GLY A 138 6.08 2.32 12.65
C GLY A 138 5.54 1.97 11.27
N GLU A 139 6.39 1.40 10.43
CA GLU A 139 5.97 0.90 9.11
C GLU A 139 5.08 -0.34 9.28
N ILE A 140 3.97 -0.37 8.55
CA ILE A 140 3.06 -1.52 8.48
C ILE A 140 3.18 -2.17 7.09
N GLN A 141 3.41 -3.48 7.04
CA GLN A 141 3.41 -4.22 5.78
C GLN A 141 1.99 -4.29 5.23
N VAL A 142 1.78 -3.84 3.98
CA VAL A 142 0.46 -3.87 3.32
C VAL A 142 0.36 -5.05 2.36
N GLN A 143 1.42 -5.31 1.60
CA GLN A 143 1.49 -6.45 0.70
C GLN A 143 2.92 -6.92 0.59
N GLN A 144 3.14 -8.22 0.87
CA GLN A 144 4.39 -8.88 0.52
C GLN A 144 4.35 -9.28 -0.96
N GLN A 145 5.22 -8.73 -1.78
CA GLN A 145 5.09 -8.93 -3.23
C GLN A 145 5.81 -10.20 -3.72
N SER A 146 6.96 -10.51 -3.13
CA SER A 146 7.68 -11.77 -3.38
C SER A 146 7.73 -12.63 -2.12
N THR A 147 7.21 -13.85 -2.21
CA THR A 147 7.34 -14.87 -1.14
C THR A 147 8.51 -15.84 -1.37
N GLN A 148 9.20 -15.71 -2.51
CA GLN A 148 10.33 -16.58 -2.89
C GLN A 148 11.69 -15.96 -2.59
N GLU A 149 11.72 -14.66 -2.32
CA GLU A 149 12.91 -13.89 -1.97
C GLU A 149 12.69 -13.28 -0.60
N GLU A 150 13.75 -13.13 0.17
CA GLU A 150 13.68 -12.58 1.52
C GLU A 150 13.83 -11.05 1.43
N LEU A 151 12.78 -10.32 0.99
CA LEU A 151 12.85 -8.85 0.78
C LEU A 151 11.49 -8.11 0.79
N PRO A 152 11.44 -6.91 1.42
CA PRO A 152 11.84 -6.72 2.81
C PRO A 152 11.29 -7.87 3.68
N GLY A 153 10.13 -8.41 3.30
CA GLY A 153 9.60 -9.66 3.78
C GLY A 153 8.84 -9.47 5.09
N TYR A 154 7.93 -10.40 5.38
CA TYR A 154 7.08 -10.37 6.57
C TYR A 154 7.86 -10.03 7.86
N ASP A 155 8.97 -10.72 8.11
CA ASP A 155 9.72 -10.57 9.38
C ASP A 155 10.47 -9.24 9.51
N ALA A 156 10.46 -8.36 8.48
CA ALA A 156 11.02 -7.01 8.58
C ALA A 156 10.06 -6.00 9.21
N TYR A 157 8.79 -6.37 9.41
CA TYR A 157 7.77 -5.49 9.96
C TYR A 157 7.25 -6.01 11.29
N ASP A 158 7.10 -5.11 12.26
CA ASP A 158 6.48 -5.44 13.56
C ASP A 158 4.94 -5.47 13.46
N ILE A 159 4.38 -4.86 12.42
CA ILE A 159 2.94 -4.68 12.21
C ILE A 159 2.59 -5.04 10.77
N HIS A 160 1.49 -5.76 10.58
CA HIS A 160 0.98 -6.14 9.26
C HIS A 160 -0.46 -5.68 9.11
N ALA A 161 -0.76 -5.07 7.97
CA ALA A 161 -2.14 -4.83 7.60
C ALA A 161 -2.78 -6.17 7.25
N LEU A 162 -3.91 -6.46 7.89
CA LEU A 162 -4.73 -7.60 7.48
C LEU A 162 -5.50 -7.22 6.22
N LYS A 163 -6.21 -6.08 6.24
CA LYS A 163 -6.83 -5.42 5.07
C LYS A 163 -7.16 -3.95 5.44
N GLY A 164 -8.09 -3.31 4.72
CA GLY A 164 -8.64 -2.00 5.03
C GLY A 164 -10.05 -1.80 4.47
N VAL A 165 -10.64 -0.66 4.78
CA VAL A 165 -11.88 -0.17 4.16
C VAL A 165 -11.77 1.33 3.91
N VAL A 166 -12.56 1.87 2.99
CA VAL A 166 -12.55 3.29 2.65
C VAL A 166 -13.95 3.85 2.67
N PHE A 167 -14.13 4.98 3.36
CA PHE A 167 -15.36 5.72 3.42
C PHE A 167 -15.24 7.03 2.63
N TYR A 168 -16.29 7.38 1.90
CA TYR A 168 -16.42 8.67 1.20
C TYR A 168 -17.88 9.03 1.00
N VAL A 169 -18.17 10.30 0.75
CA VAL A 169 -19.50 10.73 0.28
C VAL A 169 -19.56 10.51 -1.22
N SER A 170 -20.55 9.75 -1.70
CA SER A 170 -20.67 9.42 -3.13
C SER A 170 -21.37 10.53 -3.93
N THR A 171 -20.83 10.89 -5.09
CA THR A 171 -21.46 11.83 -6.05
C THR A 171 -22.77 11.27 -6.64
N SER A 172 -22.92 9.94 -6.64
CA SER A 172 -24.12 9.25 -7.15
C SER A 172 -25.18 9.01 -6.06
N GLY A 173 -24.87 9.37 -4.81
CA GLY A 173 -25.74 9.18 -3.66
C GLY A 173 -25.78 7.74 -3.12
N VAL A 174 -24.83 6.88 -3.52
CA VAL A 174 -24.63 5.56 -2.89
C VAL A 174 -24.27 5.75 -1.42
N THR A 175 -24.90 4.95 -0.57
CA THR A 175 -24.64 4.88 0.86
C THR A 175 -24.61 3.42 1.30
N GLY A 176 -23.83 3.09 2.32
CA GLY A 176 -23.58 1.69 2.66
C GLY A 176 -22.50 1.09 1.76
N TYR A 177 -22.63 -0.19 1.41
CA TYR A 177 -21.61 -0.86 0.62
C TYR A 177 -21.58 -0.34 -0.83
N ASP A 178 -20.41 0.10 -1.28
CA ASP A 178 -20.13 0.38 -2.69
C ASP A 178 -19.29 -0.78 -3.27
N GLU A 179 -19.98 -1.63 -4.03
CA GLU A 179 -19.41 -2.78 -4.74
C GLU A 179 -18.50 -2.36 -5.91
N GLU A 180 -18.70 -1.15 -6.44
CA GLU A 180 -18.01 -0.66 -7.64
C GLU A 180 -17.48 0.77 -7.41
N PRO A 181 -16.58 0.99 -6.42
CA PRO A 181 -16.13 2.31 -5.97
C PRO A 181 -15.26 3.06 -7.00
N GLY A 182 -15.08 2.50 -8.19
CA GLY A 182 -14.35 3.12 -9.31
C GLY A 182 -14.15 2.17 -10.50
N GLU A 183 -14.49 2.64 -11.71
CA GLU A 183 -14.08 1.99 -12.96
C GLU A 183 -13.02 2.82 -13.71
N THR A 184 -11.82 2.23 -13.77
CA THR A 184 -10.76 2.31 -14.79
C THR A 184 -10.20 3.68 -15.24
N HIS A 185 -8.87 3.80 -15.00
CA HIS A 185 -7.85 4.73 -15.53
C HIS A 185 -7.72 6.09 -14.83
N GLY A 186 -6.87 6.19 -13.80
CA GLY A 186 -6.62 7.52 -13.22
C GLY A 186 -5.44 7.75 -12.26
N GLY A 187 -4.59 6.76 -11.95
CA GLY A 187 -3.34 7.03 -11.22
C GLY A 187 -2.10 7.13 -12.12
N VAL A 188 -1.15 8.01 -11.80
CA VAL A 188 0.24 7.87 -12.30
C VAL A 188 0.72 6.48 -11.90
N GLY A 189 0.99 5.60 -12.87
CA GLY A 189 1.29 4.17 -12.62
C GLY A 189 0.17 3.17 -13.00
N GLY A 190 -1.00 3.64 -13.45
CA GLY A 190 -2.06 2.77 -14.00
C GLY A 190 -3.04 2.19 -12.97
N GLY A 191 -3.03 2.69 -11.73
CA GLY A 191 -3.97 2.28 -10.68
C GLY A 191 -5.40 2.79 -10.89
N ARG A 192 -6.36 2.12 -10.24
CA ARG A 192 -7.74 2.57 -10.04
C ARG A 192 -7.78 3.73 -9.03
N ASP A 193 -8.82 4.53 -9.09
CA ASP A 193 -9.06 5.64 -8.15
C ASP A 193 -10.55 5.77 -7.83
N TYR A 194 -10.86 6.48 -6.73
CA TYR A 194 -12.21 6.88 -6.34
C TYR A 194 -12.68 8.12 -7.11
N GLY A 195 -11.90 8.56 -8.11
CA GLY A 195 -12.11 9.79 -8.85
C GLY A 195 -13.43 9.77 -9.61
N GLY A 196 -14.26 10.77 -9.38
CA GLY A 196 -15.60 10.86 -9.97
C GLY A 196 -16.69 10.11 -9.20
N GLN A 197 -16.34 9.20 -8.30
CA GLN A 197 -17.28 8.57 -7.36
C GLN A 197 -17.33 9.31 -6.03
N ALA A 198 -16.18 9.76 -5.52
CA ALA A 198 -16.12 10.58 -4.32
C ALA A 198 -16.48 12.04 -4.61
N ASP A 199 -17.29 12.64 -3.73
CA ASP A 199 -17.66 14.05 -3.75
C ASP A 199 -16.50 14.90 -3.22
N ASP A 200 -15.98 15.80 -4.05
CA ASP A 200 -14.83 16.67 -3.77
C ASP A 200 -15.06 17.63 -2.58
N ASP A 201 -16.31 17.87 -2.18
CA ASP A 201 -16.64 18.71 -1.02
C ASP A 201 -16.42 17.99 0.34
N TYR A 202 -16.17 16.68 0.32
CA TYR A 202 -16.01 15.85 1.52
C TYR A 202 -14.69 15.06 1.50
N PRO A 203 -14.10 14.76 2.67
CA PRO A 203 -12.89 13.97 2.74
C PRO A 203 -13.13 12.48 2.43
N ILE A 204 -12.07 11.81 2.01
CA ILE A 204 -11.94 10.36 1.99
C ILE A 204 -11.30 9.91 3.30
N HIS A 205 -11.84 8.85 3.91
CA HIS A 205 -11.27 8.19 5.08
C HIS A 205 -10.80 6.79 4.69
N LYS A 206 -9.50 6.51 4.79
CA LYS A 206 -8.95 5.16 4.60
C LYS A 206 -8.64 4.54 5.96
N TYR A 207 -9.29 3.43 6.28
CA TYR A 207 -8.99 2.64 7.47
C TYR A 207 -8.08 1.48 7.08
N LEU A 208 -7.01 1.29 7.83
CA LEU A 208 -6.06 0.18 7.71
C LEU A 208 -6.11 -0.66 8.98
N LEU A 209 -6.42 -1.94 8.82
CA LEU A 209 -6.71 -2.87 9.92
C LEU A 209 -5.43 -3.63 10.29
N GLY A 210 -4.76 -3.20 11.37
CA GLY A 210 -3.51 -3.80 11.82
C GLY A 210 -3.73 -5.12 12.57
N ASP A 211 -2.81 -6.07 12.41
CA ASP A 211 -2.75 -7.34 13.14
C ASP A 211 -2.50 -7.18 14.65
N ASN A 212 -2.04 -6.00 15.07
CA ASN A 212 -1.92 -5.57 16.46
C ASN A 212 -3.25 -5.12 17.09
N GLY A 213 -4.36 -5.18 16.36
CA GLY A 213 -5.69 -4.77 16.83
C GLY A 213 -5.93 -3.28 16.86
N VAL A 214 -5.11 -2.52 16.12
CA VAL A 214 -5.28 -1.08 15.93
C VAL A 214 -5.87 -0.80 14.55
N VAL A 215 -6.91 0.02 14.52
CA VAL A 215 -7.38 0.66 13.29
C VAL A 215 -6.57 1.94 13.08
N TYR A 216 -5.81 2.00 11.99
CA TYR A 216 -5.15 3.22 11.58
C TYR A 216 -5.99 3.93 10.52
N GLU A 217 -5.91 5.25 10.47
CA GLU A 217 -6.74 6.10 9.62
C GLU A 217 -5.91 7.15 8.92
N LEU A 218 -6.21 7.33 7.63
CA LEU A 218 -5.77 8.45 6.83
C LEU A 218 -7.00 9.22 6.34
N ILE A 219 -7.02 10.52 6.60
CA ILE A 219 -8.08 11.44 6.18
C ILE A 219 -7.47 12.49 5.26
N GLY A 220 -8.10 12.74 4.13
CA GLY A 220 -7.62 13.72 3.16
C GLY A 220 -8.68 14.08 2.14
N SER A 221 -8.41 15.11 1.36
CA SER A 221 -9.27 15.50 0.24
C SER A 221 -9.28 14.43 -0.85
N VAL A 222 -10.28 14.49 -1.73
CA VAL A 222 -10.34 13.62 -2.91
C VAL A 222 -9.10 13.81 -3.80
N GLU A 223 -8.58 15.04 -3.95
CA GLU A 223 -7.36 15.28 -4.71
C GLU A 223 -6.15 14.52 -4.14
N GLU A 224 -6.02 14.51 -2.81
CA GLU A 224 -4.91 13.86 -2.10
C GLU A 224 -5.04 12.33 -2.10
N LEU A 225 -6.26 11.80 -1.94
CA LEU A 225 -6.49 10.38 -1.62
C LEU A 225 -7.28 9.59 -2.66
N ARG A 226 -7.67 10.18 -3.80
CA ARG A 226 -8.45 9.46 -4.83
C ARG A 226 -7.75 8.21 -5.31
N ALA A 227 -6.43 8.23 -5.50
CA ALA A 227 -5.71 7.05 -5.99
C ALA A 227 -5.70 5.94 -4.92
N TYR A 228 -5.93 4.69 -5.32
CA TYR A 228 -6.00 3.58 -4.36
C TYR A 228 -4.65 3.40 -3.62
N GLN A 229 -3.53 3.59 -4.33
CA GLN A 229 -2.19 3.58 -3.75
C GLN A 229 -1.80 4.85 -2.96
N ALA A 230 -2.63 5.91 -2.95
CA ALA A 230 -2.30 7.12 -2.17
C ALA A 230 -2.22 6.80 -0.67
N GLY A 231 -1.14 7.24 -0.03
CA GLY A 231 -0.82 6.92 1.36
C GLY A 231 0.09 5.70 1.55
N PHE A 232 0.45 5.00 0.49
CA PHE A 232 1.30 3.80 0.54
C PHE A 232 2.64 4.04 -0.15
N GLY A 233 3.70 3.45 0.39
CA GLY A 233 5.02 3.41 -0.19
C GLY A 233 5.37 2.02 -0.74
N LEU A 234 6.45 1.96 -1.51
CA LEU A 234 6.95 0.75 -2.15
C LEU A 234 8.45 0.65 -1.94
N TYR A 235 8.91 -0.48 -1.37
CA TYR A 235 10.31 -0.85 -1.44
C TYR A 235 10.68 -1.28 -2.86
N ASN A 236 11.92 -1.03 -3.25
CA ASN A 236 12.44 -1.45 -4.54
C ASN A 236 12.74 -2.96 -4.55
N ASP A 237 13.22 -3.45 -5.70
CA ASP A 237 13.57 -4.87 -5.90
C ASP A 237 14.70 -5.38 -4.98
N ASP A 238 15.45 -4.51 -4.31
CA ASP A 238 16.46 -4.90 -3.32
C ASP A 238 15.94 -4.96 -1.88
N GLY A 239 14.68 -4.56 -1.66
CA GLY A 239 13.97 -4.58 -0.38
C GLY A 239 14.61 -3.75 0.73
N ARG A 240 15.55 -2.85 0.41
CA ARG A 240 16.27 -2.01 1.38
C ARG A 240 16.11 -0.53 1.10
N THR A 241 15.89 -0.17 -0.15
CA THR A 241 15.63 1.24 -0.53
C THR A 241 14.21 1.41 -1.02
N LYS A 242 13.62 2.56 -0.72
CA LYS A 242 12.26 2.90 -1.11
C LYS A 242 12.27 3.43 -2.56
N ASP A 243 11.50 2.78 -3.43
CA ASP A 243 11.22 3.29 -4.78
C ASP A 243 10.14 4.37 -4.74
N ILE A 244 9.17 4.19 -3.83
CA ILE A 244 8.10 5.15 -3.57
C ILE A 244 8.04 5.39 -2.05
N GLU A 245 8.20 6.64 -1.64
CA GLU A 245 7.96 7.06 -0.26
C GLU A 245 6.45 7.16 -0.01
N ALA A 246 5.99 6.84 1.21
CA ALA A 246 4.60 7.09 1.57
C ALA A 246 4.39 8.60 1.75
N ASP A 247 3.47 9.17 0.97
CA ASP A 247 3.19 10.61 1.00
C ASP A 247 2.54 11.09 2.32
N TYR A 248 1.96 10.15 3.08
CA TYR A 248 1.21 10.43 4.29
C TYR A 248 1.48 9.40 5.39
N THR A 249 1.29 9.82 6.64
CA THR A 249 1.37 8.94 7.81
C THR A 249 -0.03 8.67 8.34
N PHE A 250 -0.43 7.40 8.35
CA PHE A 250 -1.64 6.95 9.02
C PHE A 250 -1.54 7.18 10.53
N LYS A 251 -2.64 7.61 11.14
CA LYS A 251 -2.74 7.83 12.60
C LYS A 251 -3.59 6.74 13.23
N VAL A 252 -3.41 6.46 14.52
CA VAL A 252 -4.38 5.68 15.27
C VAL A 252 -5.73 6.37 15.14
N SER A 253 -6.74 5.65 14.64
CA SER A 253 -8.06 6.24 14.43
C SER A 253 -8.65 6.69 15.77
N ASN A 254 -9.24 7.89 15.75
CA ASN A 254 -10.00 8.41 16.89
C ASN A 254 -11.43 7.83 16.96
N ASP A 255 -11.82 7.01 15.97
CA ASP A 255 -13.09 6.28 15.98
C ASP A 255 -13.02 5.12 16.99
N THR A 256 -13.44 5.40 18.21
CA THR A 256 -13.41 4.42 19.31
C THR A 256 -14.30 3.21 19.04
N ASP A 257 -15.35 3.37 18.23
CA ASP A 257 -16.25 2.27 17.89
C ASP A 257 -15.58 1.34 16.86
N ALA A 258 -14.86 1.90 15.87
CA ALA A 258 -14.03 1.12 14.94
C ALA A 258 -12.92 0.36 15.67
N GLN A 259 -12.20 1.02 16.59
CA GLN A 259 -11.16 0.38 17.40
C GLN A 259 -11.72 -0.82 18.17
N LYS A 260 -12.85 -0.61 18.85
CA LYS A 260 -13.49 -1.66 19.63
C LYS A 260 -13.97 -2.81 18.74
N ALA A 261 -14.62 -2.51 17.62
CA ALA A 261 -15.12 -3.52 16.72
C ALA A 261 -13.99 -4.38 16.15
N TRP A 262 -12.88 -3.76 15.75
CA TRP A 262 -11.73 -4.48 15.22
C TRP A 262 -11.10 -5.41 16.25
N GLN A 263 -10.94 -4.94 17.48
CA GLN A 263 -10.45 -5.76 18.59
C GLN A 263 -11.37 -6.95 18.88
N GLU A 264 -12.69 -6.73 18.93
CA GLU A 264 -13.67 -7.81 19.14
C GLU A 264 -13.63 -8.85 18.02
N ILE A 265 -13.56 -8.41 16.76
CA ILE A 265 -13.43 -9.29 15.58
C ILE A 265 -12.16 -10.16 15.67
N LEU A 266 -11.02 -9.55 15.99
CA LEU A 266 -9.76 -10.29 16.12
C LEU A 266 -9.78 -11.28 17.30
N GLN A 267 -10.33 -10.88 18.45
CA GLN A 267 -10.46 -11.77 19.61
C GLN A 267 -11.30 -12.99 19.27
N ASP A 268 -12.43 -12.82 18.59
CA ASP A 268 -13.29 -13.93 18.20
C ASP A 268 -12.61 -14.88 17.21
N TYR A 269 -11.73 -14.36 16.36
CA TYR A 269 -10.96 -15.15 15.41
C TYR A 269 -9.76 -15.90 16.03
N GLN A 270 -9.28 -15.46 17.20
CA GLN A 270 -8.14 -16.04 17.91
C GLN A 270 -8.52 -17.10 18.96
N LYS A 271 -9.83 -17.27 19.23
CA LYS A 271 -10.36 -18.29 20.14
C LYS A 271 -10.35 -19.69 19.53
#